data_AF-A0A072VKR6-F1
#
_entry.id   AF-A0A072VKR6-F1
#
_cell.length_a   1.000
_cell.length_b   1.000
_cell.length_c   1.000
_cell.angle_alpha   90.00
_cell.angle_beta   90.00
_cell.angle_gamma   90.00
#
_symmetry.space_group_name_H-M   'P 1'
#
loop_
_entity.id
_entity.type
_entity.pdbx_description
1 polymer ?
#
loop_
_entity_poly.entity_id
_entity_poly.type
_entity_poly.pdbx_seq_one_letter_code
_entity_poly.pdbx_strand_id
1 'polypeptide(L)'
;MAMAGTGTLSFSQFSVHRPVSFPRTKLIPRNRICIRAMSETETSSSTSTSSSPSVSITPPPNFKPPEPKRFAIRSDKTFEILGASLPLLFRFATGVFVSGYSFSVVSKDEIPLNEYAFRISGITVKETSKVGARPAKPIEIYEFESCPFCRKVREIVAVLDLDILFYPCPRNGPNFRSKVAQMGGKTQFPYMVDPNTGVAMYESDEIIKYLVGTYGDGNIPLTLSLGFLTSLTCGLAMLGRITKGTSYTPSKLPPKPLKLWAYEGSPFCKIVREVLVELELPHLLVK
;
A
#
# COMPACT_ATOMS: atom_id res chain seq x y z
N MET A 1 35.28 -20.04 23.46
CA MET A 1 35.15 -18.68 22.90
C MET A 1 34.42 -18.82 21.56
N ALA A 2 33.09 -18.82 21.56
CA ALA A 2 32.27 -19.06 20.38
C ALA A 2 31.48 -17.80 20.07
N MET A 3 31.84 -17.12 18.99
CA MET A 3 31.12 -15.96 18.45
C MET A 3 29.90 -16.46 17.68
N ALA A 4 28.69 -16.14 18.14
CA ALA A 4 27.46 -16.35 17.40
C ALA A 4 27.31 -15.23 16.35
N GLY A 5 27.34 -15.59 15.07
CA GLY A 5 27.13 -14.65 13.96
C GLY A 5 25.64 -14.43 13.71
N THR A 6 25.14 -13.26 14.08
CA THR A 6 23.84 -12.73 13.64
C THR A 6 23.92 -12.35 12.16
N GLY A 7 23.31 -13.18 11.29
CA GLY A 7 23.21 -12.89 9.87
C GLY A 7 22.12 -11.88 9.57
N THR A 8 22.46 -10.59 9.51
CA THR A 8 21.60 -9.54 8.92
C THR A 8 21.71 -9.58 7.41
N LEU A 9 20.63 -9.95 6.71
CA LEU A 9 20.52 -9.80 5.25
C LEU A 9 19.92 -8.44 4.93
N SER A 10 20.78 -7.45 4.65
CA SER A 10 20.36 -6.19 4.04
C SER A 10 20.20 -6.40 2.53
N PHE A 11 18.98 -6.26 2.01
CA PHE A 11 18.76 -6.22 0.56
C PHE A 11 19.08 -4.82 0.02
N SER A 12 20.37 -4.46 0.00
CA SER A 12 20.85 -3.46 -0.96
C SER A 12 20.82 -4.10 -2.35
N GLN A 13 20.17 -3.43 -3.31
CA GLN A 13 19.90 -3.88 -4.67
C GLN A 13 21.07 -4.66 -5.31
N PHE A 14 20.77 -5.89 -5.75
CA PHE A 14 21.49 -6.77 -6.68
C PHE A 14 23.02 -6.63 -6.80
N SER A 15 23.75 -7.45 -6.05
CA SER A 15 25.05 -7.96 -6.49
C SER A 15 24.98 -9.49 -6.59
N VAL A 16 25.42 -10.01 -7.74
CA VAL A 16 25.20 -11.38 -8.21
C VAL A 16 26.19 -12.35 -7.55
N HIS A 17 25.67 -13.54 -7.21
CA HIS A 17 26.35 -14.77 -6.78
C HIS A 17 26.83 -14.92 -5.33
N ARG A 18 25.97 -15.54 -4.52
CA ARG A 18 26.40 -16.51 -3.50
C ARG A 18 25.36 -17.64 -3.39
N PRO A 19 25.71 -18.92 -3.57
CA PRO A 19 24.74 -20.00 -3.42
C PRO A 19 24.42 -20.18 -1.93
N VAL A 20 23.14 -20.07 -1.58
CA VAL A 20 22.63 -20.37 -0.24
C VAL A 20 22.43 -21.89 -0.14
N SER A 21 23.25 -22.55 0.68
CA SER A 21 23.09 -23.96 1.03
C SER A 21 22.06 -24.10 2.14
N PHE A 22 20.89 -24.66 1.84
CA PHE A 22 19.89 -25.04 2.83
C PHE A 22 20.28 -26.37 3.50
N PRO A 23 20.05 -26.54 4.82
CA PRO A 23 20.14 -27.86 5.45
C PRO A 23 19.07 -28.79 4.86
N ARG A 24 19.49 -29.98 4.41
CA ARG A 24 18.57 -31.07 4.01
C ARG A 24 17.78 -31.54 5.22
N THR A 25 16.51 -31.17 5.32
CA THR A 25 15.56 -31.78 6.26
C THR A 25 14.68 -32.80 5.54
N LYS A 26 14.53 -33.96 6.20
CA LYS A 26 13.80 -35.14 5.72
C LYS A 26 12.33 -34.81 5.42
N LEU A 27 11.80 -35.43 4.36
CA LEU A 27 10.38 -35.38 3.96
C LEU A 27 9.47 -35.80 5.14
N ILE A 28 8.55 -34.91 5.53
CA ILE A 28 7.44 -35.16 6.46
C ILE A 28 6.13 -35.03 5.67
N PRO A 29 5.08 -35.84 5.95
CA PRO A 29 3.95 -36.04 5.03
C PRO A 29 3.03 -34.82 4.91
N ARG A 30 2.36 -34.72 3.76
CA ARG A 30 1.30 -33.75 3.46
C ARG A 30 0.11 -33.91 4.42
N ASN A 31 0.01 -33.03 5.42
CA ASN A 31 -1.25 -32.74 6.10
C ASN A 31 -1.81 -31.40 5.60
N ARG A 32 -3.10 -31.39 5.24
CA ARG A 32 -3.85 -30.19 4.87
C ARG A 32 -3.89 -29.24 6.08
N ILE A 33 -3.33 -28.04 5.92
CA ILE A 33 -3.20 -27.06 7.00
C ILE A 33 -4.45 -26.18 7.05
N CYS A 34 -5.16 -26.19 8.18
CA CYS A 34 -6.19 -25.24 8.53
C CYS A 34 -5.56 -24.12 9.37
N ILE A 35 -5.63 -22.87 8.89
CA ILE A 35 -5.23 -21.69 9.68
C ILE A 35 -6.40 -21.35 10.62
N ARG A 36 -6.20 -21.52 11.92
CA ARG A 36 -7.11 -21.05 12.98
C ARG A 36 -6.46 -19.82 13.60
N ALA A 37 -7.07 -18.65 13.44
CA ALA A 37 -6.73 -17.51 14.27
C ALA A 37 -7.28 -17.78 15.68
N MET A 38 -6.41 -17.96 16.67
CA MET A 38 -6.79 -18.04 18.08
C MET A 38 -6.54 -16.68 18.71
N SER A 39 -7.58 -16.09 19.27
CA SER A 39 -7.46 -15.04 20.29
C SER A 39 -7.63 -15.74 21.62
N GLU A 40 -6.53 -16.03 22.30
CA GLU A 40 -6.58 -16.51 23.68
C GLU A 40 -6.91 -15.32 24.59
N THR A 41 -7.98 -15.46 25.36
CA THR A 41 -8.42 -14.50 26.36
C THR A 41 -7.96 -15.06 27.70
N GLU A 42 -6.86 -14.54 28.25
CA GLU A 42 -6.50 -14.82 29.64
C GLU A 42 -6.74 -13.57 30.49
N THR A 43 -7.62 -13.77 31.47
CA THR A 43 -8.05 -12.81 32.47
C THR A 43 -7.13 -12.90 33.69
N SER A 44 -6.78 -11.74 34.27
CA SER A 44 -6.25 -11.42 35.63
C SER A 44 -4.90 -10.70 35.53
N SER A 45 -4.57 -9.59 36.21
CA SER A 45 -5.24 -8.71 37.16
C SER A 45 -4.31 -7.49 37.43
N SER A 46 -4.89 -6.29 37.50
CA SER A 46 -4.44 -5.05 38.17
C SER A 46 -2.96 -4.63 38.19
N THR A 47 -2.66 -3.47 37.58
CA THR A 47 -1.85 -2.39 38.21
C THR A 47 -2.25 -1.04 37.59
N SER A 48 -2.53 -0.07 38.46
CA SER A 48 -3.06 1.26 38.20
C SER A 48 -1.97 2.27 37.81
N THR A 49 -2.14 3.00 36.70
CA THR A 49 -1.69 4.41 36.59
C THR A 49 -2.41 5.19 35.48
N SER A 50 -3.00 6.32 35.87
CA SER A 50 -3.40 7.53 35.11
C SER A 50 -4.25 7.45 33.83
N SER A 51 -5.47 7.94 33.99
CA SER A 51 -6.59 8.19 33.07
C SER A 51 -6.27 8.82 31.70
N SER A 52 -6.54 8.06 30.64
CA SER A 52 -7.16 8.55 29.40
C SER A 52 -8.54 7.91 29.30
N PRO A 53 -9.61 8.57 28.81
CA PRO A 53 -10.93 7.95 28.76
C PRO A 53 -10.89 6.76 27.80
N SER A 54 -10.95 5.54 28.35
CA SER A 54 -11.13 4.31 27.59
C SER A 54 -12.51 4.35 26.95
N VAL A 55 -12.59 4.71 25.67
CA VAL A 55 -13.83 4.62 24.92
C VAL A 55 -14.18 3.14 24.78
N SER A 56 -15.10 2.70 25.64
CA SER A 56 -15.75 1.40 25.56
C SER A 56 -16.60 1.36 24.29
N ILE A 57 -16.09 0.71 23.24
CA ILE A 57 -16.84 0.50 21.99
C ILE A 57 -17.82 -0.65 22.25
N THR A 58 -19.05 -0.31 22.64
CA THR A 58 -20.14 -1.29 22.75
C THR A 58 -20.83 -1.48 21.40
N PRO A 59 -21.20 -2.73 21.04
CA PRO A 59 -21.93 -2.98 19.82
C PRO A 59 -23.33 -2.33 19.90
N PRO A 60 -23.90 -1.88 18.77
CA PRO A 60 -25.23 -1.30 18.75
C PRO A 60 -26.29 -2.30 19.24
N PRO A 61 -27.40 -1.83 19.83
CA PRO A 61 -28.49 -2.70 20.26
C PRO A 61 -28.98 -3.55 19.07
N ASN A 62 -29.12 -4.87 19.28
CA ASN A 62 -29.42 -5.90 18.28
C ASN A 62 -28.28 -6.31 17.31
N PHE A 63 -27.02 -5.95 17.58
CA PHE A 63 -25.90 -6.49 16.81
C PHE A 63 -25.73 -8.00 17.08
N LYS A 64 -26.13 -8.82 16.12
CA LYS A 64 -25.78 -10.25 16.11
C LYS A 64 -24.39 -10.39 15.48
N PRO A 65 -23.36 -10.81 16.23
CA PRO A 65 -22.03 -11.01 15.65
C PRO A 65 -22.14 -12.04 14.52
N PRO A 66 -21.63 -11.74 13.32
CA PRO A 66 -21.66 -12.70 12.23
C PRO A 66 -20.79 -13.91 12.57
N GLU A 67 -21.21 -15.10 12.14
CA GLU A 67 -20.38 -16.29 12.28
C GLU A 67 -19.05 -16.11 11.54
N PRO A 68 -17.90 -16.37 12.18
CA PRO A 68 -16.60 -16.27 11.54
C PRO A 68 -16.52 -17.20 10.33
N LYS A 69 -16.49 -16.63 9.13
CA LYS A 69 -16.26 -17.36 7.88
C LYS A 69 -14.86 -17.09 7.39
N ARG A 70 -14.26 -18.07 6.72
CA ARG A 70 -13.00 -17.86 6.02
C ARG A 70 -13.21 -16.76 4.98
N PHE A 71 -12.19 -15.92 4.81
CA PHE A 71 -12.18 -14.97 3.71
C PHE A 71 -12.35 -15.72 2.39
N ALA A 72 -13.37 -15.33 1.64
CA ALA A 72 -13.68 -15.89 0.34
C ALA A 72 -14.06 -14.75 -0.60
N ILE A 73 -13.52 -14.80 -1.82
CA ILE A 73 -13.90 -13.87 -2.88
C ILE A 73 -15.31 -14.22 -3.32
N ARG A 74 -16.17 -13.21 -3.47
CA ARG A 74 -17.52 -13.40 -4.01
C ARG A 74 -17.40 -13.97 -5.43
N SER A 75 -18.17 -15.02 -5.74
CA SER A 75 -17.99 -15.80 -6.98
C SER A 75 -18.07 -14.96 -8.26
N ASP A 76 -18.95 -13.96 -8.30
CA ASP A 76 -19.11 -12.97 -9.38
C ASP A 76 -17.92 -12.01 -9.52
N LYS A 77 -17.07 -11.86 -8.49
CA LYS A 77 -15.92 -10.95 -8.46
C LYS A 77 -14.58 -11.63 -8.72
N THR A 78 -14.57 -12.94 -8.94
CA THR A 78 -13.35 -13.73 -9.15
C THR A 78 -12.49 -13.19 -10.30
N PHE A 79 -13.09 -12.97 -11.47
CA PHE A 79 -12.36 -12.45 -12.64
C PHE A 79 -11.93 -10.99 -12.46
N GLU A 80 -12.73 -10.19 -11.74
CA GLU A 80 -12.37 -8.81 -11.44
C GLU A 80 -11.11 -8.74 -10.57
N ILE A 81 -11.06 -9.56 -9.51
CA ILE A 81 -9.90 -9.66 -8.62
C ILE A 81 -8.69 -10.24 -9.34
N LEU A 82 -8.89 -11.24 -10.19
CA LEU A 82 -7.81 -11.80 -11.00
C LEU A 82 -7.20 -10.72 -11.91
N GLY A 83 -8.02 -9.96 -12.64
CA GLY A 83 -7.53 -8.83 -13.44
C GLY A 83 -6.86 -7.74 -12.59
N ALA A 84 -7.37 -7.49 -11.38
CA ALA A 84 -6.79 -6.52 -10.45
C ALA A 84 -5.46 -6.99 -9.84
N SER A 85 -5.11 -8.27 -9.97
CA SER A 85 -3.82 -8.82 -9.52
C SER A 85 -2.71 -8.69 -10.57
N LEU A 86 -3.02 -8.38 -11.83
CA LEU A 86 -2.03 -8.22 -12.90
C LEU A 86 -0.93 -7.18 -12.61
N PRO A 87 -1.21 -6.04 -11.93
CA PRO A 87 -0.17 -5.14 -11.48
C PRO A 87 0.91 -5.80 -10.64
N LEU A 88 0.55 -6.70 -9.72
CA LEU A 88 1.54 -7.41 -8.89
C LEU A 88 2.53 -8.20 -9.74
N LEU A 89 2.05 -8.80 -10.82
CA LEU A 89 2.88 -9.57 -11.76
C LEU A 89 3.73 -8.65 -12.63
N PHE A 90 3.11 -7.73 -13.38
CA PHE A 90 3.81 -6.91 -14.38
C PHE A 90 4.68 -5.81 -13.79
N ARG A 91 4.40 -5.41 -12.55
CA ARG A 91 5.22 -4.46 -11.80
C ARG A 91 6.19 -5.16 -10.85
N PHE A 92 6.34 -6.47 -10.94
CA PHE A 92 7.30 -7.22 -10.10
C PHE A 92 7.13 -6.91 -8.60
N ALA A 93 5.87 -6.83 -8.15
CA ALA A 93 5.49 -6.44 -6.80
C ALA A 93 6.04 -5.07 -6.33
N THR A 94 6.30 -4.12 -7.23
CA THR A 94 6.74 -2.78 -6.82
C THR A 94 5.60 -2.01 -6.15
N GLY A 95 5.95 -1.22 -5.14
CA GLY A 95 4.95 -0.58 -4.27
C GLY A 95 4.30 -1.54 -3.28
N VAL A 96 4.74 -2.81 -3.22
CA VAL A 96 4.39 -3.71 -2.12
C VAL A 96 5.20 -3.37 -0.87
N PHE A 97 6.51 -3.21 -1.02
CA PHE A 97 7.37 -2.91 0.11
C PHE A 97 7.67 -1.42 0.21
N VAL A 98 7.73 -0.95 1.45
CA VAL A 98 8.18 0.40 1.78
C VAL A 98 9.70 0.50 1.69
N SER A 99 10.22 1.73 1.59
CA SER A 99 11.65 1.99 1.53
C SER A 99 12.35 1.47 2.78
N GLY A 100 13.50 0.82 2.58
CA GLY A 100 14.27 0.19 3.65
C GLY A 100 13.59 -0.99 4.33
N TYR A 101 12.55 -1.60 3.73
CA TYR A 101 11.97 -2.84 4.25
C TYR A 101 13.04 -3.93 4.37
N SER A 102 13.09 -4.56 5.55
CA SER A 102 14.00 -5.65 5.86
C SER A 102 13.30 -6.63 6.80
N PHE A 103 13.59 -7.93 6.63
CA PHE A 103 13.06 -8.98 7.48
C PHE A 103 14.20 -9.78 8.11
N SER A 104 13.96 -10.29 9.31
CA SER A 104 14.87 -11.16 10.03
C SER A 104 14.11 -12.31 10.67
N VAL A 105 14.72 -13.49 10.70
CA VAL A 105 14.15 -14.66 11.36
C VAL A 105 14.68 -14.67 12.78
N VAL A 106 13.79 -14.57 13.76
CA VAL A 106 14.12 -14.49 15.18
C VAL A 106 13.42 -15.58 15.97
N SER A 107 13.94 -15.87 17.17
CA SER A 107 13.28 -16.78 18.10
C SER A 107 12.01 -16.12 18.70
N LYS A 108 11.09 -16.93 19.26
CA LYS A 108 9.82 -16.41 19.81
C LYS A 108 10.02 -15.45 20.99
N ASP A 109 11.14 -15.58 21.68
CA ASP A 109 11.43 -14.90 22.94
C ASP A 109 12.07 -13.51 22.71
N GLU A 110 12.49 -13.21 21.47
CA GLU A 110 13.16 -11.96 21.11
C GLU A 110 12.21 -10.82 20.72
N ILE A 111 10.89 -11.08 20.59
CA ILE A 111 9.91 -10.05 20.22
C ILE A 111 9.03 -9.72 21.42
N PRO A 112 9.07 -8.46 21.91
CA PRO A 112 8.21 -8.06 23.02
C PRO A 112 6.73 -8.14 22.62
N LEU A 113 5.86 -8.46 23.59
CA LEU A 113 4.42 -8.74 23.37
C LEU A 113 3.64 -7.59 22.69
N ASN A 114 4.18 -6.38 22.71
CA ASN A 114 3.59 -5.19 22.10
C ASN A 114 4.03 -4.96 20.64
N GLU A 115 4.96 -5.75 20.10
CA GLU A 115 5.44 -5.63 18.73
C GLU A 115 4.81 -6.69 17.81
N TYR A 116 4.48 -6.27 16.58
CA TYR A 116 4.02 -7.20 15.55
C TYR A 116 5.15 -8.12 15.09
N ALA A 117 4.81 -9.39 14.85
CA ALA A 117 5.68 -10.35 14.20
C ALA A 117 4.88 -11.29 13.31
N PHE A 118 5.37 -11.53 12.11
CA PHE A 118 4.77 -12.52 11.23
C PHE A 118 5.20 -13.92 11.68
N ARG A 119 4.24 -14.77 12.05
CA ARG A 119 4.49 -16.13 12.57
C ARG A 119 3.92 -17.17 11.63
N ILE A 120 4.77 -18.01 11.05
CA ILE A 120 4.34 -19.12 10.18
C ILE A 120 5.12 -20.40 10.51
N SER A 121 4.39 -21.50 10.81
CA SER A 121 4.99 -22.82 11.06
C SER A 121 6.12 -22.84 12.09
N GLY A 122 6.02 -22.03 13.15
CA GLY A 122 7.02 -21.93 14.21
C GLY A 122 8.20 -20.99 13.89
N ILE A 123 8.27 -20.45 12.68
CA ILE A 123 9.21 -19.40 12.28
C ILE A 123 8.58 -18.05 12.65
N THR A 124 9.34 -17.22 13.37
CA THR A 124 8.96 -15.84 13.66
C THR A 124 9.80 -14.92 12.79
N VAL A 125 9.14 -14.09 11.98
CA VAL A 125 9.75 -13.11 11.10
C VAL A 125 9.48 -11.72 11.69
N LYS A 126 10.55 -11.02 12.06
CA LYS A 126 10.53 -9.62 12.44
C LYS A 126 10.74 -8.77 11.19
N GLU A 127 9.77 -7.93 10.88
CA GLU A 127 9.81 -6.99 9.78
C GLU A 127 10.16 -5.60 10.31
N THR A 128 10.96 -4.85 9.56
CA THR A 128 11.40 -3.50 9.88
C THR A 128 11.44 -2.68 8.62
N SER A 129 11.33 -1.35 8.74
CA SER A 129 11.44 -0.43 7.61
C SER A 129 12.09 0.87 8.04
N LYS A 130 12.66 1.60 7.07
CA LYS A 130 13.19 2.95 7.28
C LYS A 130 12.18 3.95 6.78
N VAL A 131 11.33 4.43 7.68
CA VAL A 131 10.30 5.42 7.35
C VAL A 131 10.95 6.81 7.27
N GLY A 132 10.65 7.53 6.18
CA GLY A 132 11.11 8.91 5.96
C GLY A 132 10.33 9.96 6.76
N ALA A 133 10.65 11.24 6.55
CA ALA A 133 9.94 12.34 7.19
C ALA A 133 8.49 12.38 6.70
N ARG A 134 7.54 12.53 7.63
CA ARG A 134 6.12 12.64 7.29
C ARG A 134 5.73 14.09 7.02
N PRO A 135 4.98 14.37 5.94
CA PRO A 135 4.48 15.72 5.69
C PRO A 135 3.47 16.12 6.77
N ALA A 136 3.50 17.39 7.19
CA ALA A 136 2.58 17.90 8.22
C ALA A 136 1.14 18.03 7.68
N LYS A 137 1.01 18.36 6.40
CA LYS A 137 -0.25 18.39 5.65
C LYS A 137 -0.19 17.36 4.51
N PRO A 138 -1.26 16.60 4.24
CA PRO A 138 -1.29 15.66 3.13
C PRO A 138 -0.99 16.36 1.80
N ILE A 139 -0.13 15.76 0.99
CA ILE A 139 0.15 16.21 -0.37
C ILE A 139 -1.08 15.91 -1.23
N GLU A 140 -1.46 16.82 -2.11
CA GLU A 140 -2.59 16.66 -3.01
C GLU A 140 -2.12 16.08 -4.35
N ILE A 141 -2.77 15.01 -4.81
CA ILE A 141 -2.47 14.41 -6.12
C ILE A 141 -3.75 14.29 -6.94
N TYR A 142 -3.75 14.94 -8.10
CA TYR A 142 -4.81 14.88 -9.09
C TYR A 142 -4.46 13.77 -10.09
N GLU A 143 -5.26 12.71 -10.10
CA GLU A 143 -4.99 11.53 -10.93
C GLU A 143 -6.23 10.73 -11.31
N PHE A 144 -6.06 9.68 -12.09
CA PHE A 144 -7.09 8.70 -12.38
C PHE A 144 -6.45 7.33 -12.56
N GLU A 145 -7.20 6.27 -12.27
CA GLU A 145 -6.65 4.92 -12.14
C GLU A 145 -6.07 4.39 -13.45
N SER A 146 -6.73 4.69 -14.58
CA SER A 146 -6.34 4.21 -15.91
C SER A 146 -5.24 5.04 -16.57
N CYS A 147 -4.24 5.48 -15.80
CA CYS A 147 -3.09 6.23 -16.29
C CYS A 147 -1.78 5.58 -15.85
N PRO A 148 -0.89 5.18 -16.79
CA PRO A 148 0.39 4.58 -16.42
C PRO A 148 1.29 5.56 -15.67
N PHE A 149 1.24 6.86 -15.98
CA PHE A 149 2.03 7.89 -15.30
C PHE A 149 1.56 8.13 -13.87
N CYS A 150 0.24 8.13 -13.64
CA CYS A 150 -0.31 8.25 -12.29
C CYS A 150 0.01 7.02 -11.45
N ARG A 151 0.00 5.82 -12.05
CA ARG A 151 0.44 4.59 -11.38
C ARG A 151 1.87 4.70 -10.87
N LYS A 152 2.81 5.26 -11.66
CA LYS A 152 4.19 5.48 -11.19
C LYS A 152 4.24 6.30 -9.91
N VAL A 153 3.44 7.38 -9.84
CA VAL A 153 3.36 8.25 -8.67
C VAL A 153 2.71 7.53 -7.49
N ARG A 154 1.64 6.77 -7.69
CA ARG A 154 1.04 5.94 -6.63
C ARG A 154 2.00 4.87 -6.10
N GLU A 155 2.79 4.27 -6.97
CA GLU A 155 3.80 3.31 -6.56
C GLU A 155 4.89 3.95 -5.71
N ILE A 156 5.43 5.12 -6.08
CA ILE A 156 6.43 5.77 -5.22
C ILE A 156 5.83 6.26 -3.91
N VAL A 157 4.61 6.78 -3.92
CA VAL A 157 3.87 7.14 -2.69
C VAL A 157 3.75 5.91 -1.79
N ALA A 158 3.50 4.74 -2.36
CA ALA A 158 3.42 3.50 -1.61
C ALA A 158 4.77 3.05 -1.06
N VAL A 159 5.85 3.21 -1.81
CA VAL A 159 7.22 2.90 -1.36
C VAL A 159 7.64 3.85 -0.24
N LEU A 160 7.33 5.14 -0.34
CA LEU A 160 7.65 6.14 0.69
C LEU A 160 6.66 6.14 1.86
N ASP A 161 5.60 5.34 1.75
CA ASP A 161 4.58 5.16 2.77
C ASP A 161 3.85 6.47 3.14
N LEU A 162 3.64 7.36 2.16
CA LEU A 162 3.11 8.70 2.39
C LEU A 162 1.58 8.72 2.40
N ASP A 163 1.02 9.49 3.32
CA ASP A 163 -0.41 9.83 3.34
C ASP A 163 -0.71 10.91 2.30
N ILE A 164 -1.59 10.60 1.35
CA ILE A 164 -1.88 11.46 0.19
C ILE A 164 -3.37 11.72 0.08
N LEU A 165 -3.72 12.98 -0.20
CA LEU A 165 -5.06 13.37 -0.57
C LEU A 165 -5.24 13.28 -2.08
N PHE A 166 -5.93 12.23 -2.54
CA PHE A 166 -6.21 12.03 -3.95
C PHE A 166 -7.47 12.78 -4.38
N TYR A 167 -7.36 13.49 -5.51
CA TYR A 167 -8.44 14.12 -6.23
C TYR A 167 -8.65 13.40 -7.57
N PRO A 168 -9.65 12.51 -7.67
CA PRO A 168 -9.83 11.75 -8.89
C PRO A 168 -10.27 12.60 -10.07
N CYS A 169 -9.74 12.33 -11.25
CA CYS A 169 -9.94 13.11 -12.47
C CYS A 169 -10.34 12.22 -13.66
N PRO A 170 -11.40 11.38 -13.53
CA PRO A 170 -11.85 10.52 -14.63
C PRO A 170 -12.26 11.35 -15.85
N ARG A 171 -12.23 10.76 -17.04
CA ARG A 171 -12.75 11.37 -18.27
C ARG A 171 -14.20 11.81 -18.06
N ASN A 172 -14.53 13.01 -18.55
CA ASN A 172 -15.85 13.64 -18.38
C ASN A 172 -16.23 13.98 -16.92
N GLY A 173 -15.27 13.94 -15.98
CA GLY A 173 -15.48 14.40 -14.61
C GLY A 173 -15.66 15.93 -14.54
N PRO A 174 -16.74 16.43 -13.93
CA PRO A 174 -17.05 17.87 -13.90
C PRO A 174 -16.25 18.67 -12.87
N ASN A 175 -15.66 18.05 -11.84
CA ASN A 175 -15.23 18.79 -10.65
C ASN A 175 -13.73 19.18 -10.66
N PHE A 176 -12.83 18.23 -10.93
CA PHE A 176 -11.40 18.47 -10.66
C PHE A 176 -10.53 18.72 -11.90
N ARG A 177 -10.95 18.25 -13.08
CA ARG A 177 -10.16 18.42 -14.31
C ARG A 177 -10.00 19.88 -14.72
N SER A 178 -11.08 20.65 -14.63
CA SER A 178 -11.08 22.10 -14.89
C SER A 178 -10.20 22.85 -13.90
N LYS A 179 -10.21 22.44 -12.61
CA LYS A 179 -9.35 22.99 -11.57
C LYS A 179 -7.86 22.80 -11.90
N VAL A 180 -7.47 21.62 -12.37
CA VAL A 180 -6.07 21.37 -12.80
C VAL A 180 -5.66 22.28 -13.96
N ALA A 181 -6.55 22.49 -14.94
CA ALA A 181 -6.30 23.42 -16.03
C ALA A 181 -6.14 24.88 -15.53
N GLN A 182 -6.92 25.29 -14.54
CA GLN A 182 -6.81 26.63 -13.95
C GLN A 182 -5.51 26.80 -13.13
N MET A 183 -5.10 25.79 -12.38
CA MET A 183 -3.93 25.85 -11.50
C MET A 183 -2.59 25.70 -12.25
N GLY A 184 -2.49 24.75 -13.19
CA GLY A 184 -1.24 24.47 -13.90
C GLY A 184 -1.28 24.74 -15.41
N GLY A 185 -2.38 25.28 -15.93
CA GLY A 185 -2.49 25.71 -17.33
C GLY A 185 -2.75 24.59 -18.35
N LYS A 186 -2.68 23.31 -17.94
CA LYS A 186 -2.92 22.16 -18.82
C LYS A 186 -3.71 21.07 -18.10
N THR A 187 -4.62 20.41 -18.83
CA THR A 187 -5.36 19.24 -18.33
C THR A 187 -4.51 17.97 -18.48
N GLN A 188 -3.38 17.92 -17.77
CA GLN A 188 -2.41 16.84 -17.76
C GLN A 188 -2.36 16.15 -16.39
N PHE A 189 -2.12 14.84 -16.35
CA PHE A 189 -2.07 14.05 -15.12
C PHE A 189 -0.88 13.08 -15.14
N PRO A 190 -0.27 12.77 -13.99
CA PRO A 190 -0.59 13.30 -12.66
C PRO A 190 -0.20 14.78 -12.51
N TYR A 191 -0.91 15.48 -11.62
CA TYR A 191 -0.56 16.82 -11.16
C TYR A 191 -0.50 16.80 -9.64
N MET A 192 0.61 17.27 -9.06
CA MET A 192 0.85 17.23 -7.62
C MET A 192 0.91 18.65 -7.07
N VAL A 193 0.32 18.86 -5.89
CA VAL A 193 0.45 20.09 -5.09
C VAL A 193 0.89 19.71 -3.69
N ASP A 194 2.03 20.24 -3.25
CA ASP A 194 2.54 20.06 -1.90
C ASP A 194 2.29 21.33 -1.06
N PRO A 195 1.30 21.32 -0.15
CA PRO A 195 0.98 22.48 0.68
C PRO A 195 2.02 22.77 1.77
N ASN A 196 3.01 21.88 1.98
CA ASN A 196 4.07 22.08 2.97
C ASN A 196 5.19 22.97 2.42
N THR A 197 5.46 22.87 1.12
CA THR A 197 6.54 23.62 0.43
C THR A 197 6.00 24.67 -0.55
N GLY A 198 4.72 24.60 -0.91
CA GLY A 198 4.09 25.43 -1.95
C GLY A 198 4.38 24.96 -3.36
N VAL A 199 5.07 23.83 -3.53
CA VAL A 199 5.44 23.30 -4.85
C VAL A 199 4.22 22.69 -5.54
N ALA A 200 4.01 23.04 -6.80
CA ALA A 200 3.03 22.39 -7.67
C ALA A 200 3.67 22.04 -9.02
N MET A 201 3.51 20.80 -9.48
CA MET A 201 4.21 20.34 -10.68
C MET A 201 3.46 19.23 -11.45
N TYR A 202 3.80 19.14 -12.73
CA TYR A 202 3.47 18.03 -13.62
C TYR A 202 4.65 17.05 -13.72
N GLU A 203 4.58 16.15 -14.70
CA GLU A 203 5.60 15.17 -15.06
C GLU A 203 5.86 14.12 -13.97
N SER A 204 5.38 12.89 -14.22
CA SER A 204 5.44 11.82 -13.22
C SER A 204 6.86 11.53 -12.72
N ASP A 205 7.89 11.66 -13.56
CA ASP A 205 9.29 11.43 -13.17
C ASP A 205 9.83 12.54 -12.27
N GLU A 206 9.46 13.80 -12.51
CA GLU A 206 9.86 14.92 -11.66
C GLU A 206 9.13 14.89 -10.32
N ILE A 207 7.85 14.51 -10.32
CA ILE A 207 7.09 14.24 -9.08
C ILE A 207 7.77 13.14 -8.25
N ILE A 208 8.18 12.04 -8.88
CA ILE A 208 8.88 10.93 -8.19
C ILE A 208 10.20 11.44 -7.58
N LYS A 209 11.03 12.14 -8.36
CA LYS A 209 12.29 12.73 -7.89
C LYS A 209 12.06 13.67 -6.71
N TYR A 210 11.06 14.53 -6.79
CA TYR A 210 10.70 15.47 -5.73
C TYR A 210 10.29 14.74 -4.44
N LEU A 211 9.38 13.77 -4.53
CA LEU A 211 8.89 13.03 -3.36
C LEU A 211 10.02 12.24 -2.67
N VAL A 212 10.87 11.59 -3.46
CA VAL A 212 12.01 10.82 -2.94
C VAL A 212 13.08 11.72 -2.34
N GLY A 213 13.36 12.89 -2.94
CA GLY A 213 14.33 13.83 -2.42
C GLY A 213 13.85 14.58 -1.16
N THR A 214 12.55 14.89 -1.08
CA THR A 214 11.98 15.70 0.01
C THR A 214 11.55 14.84 1.20
N TYR A 215 10.96 13.67 0.94
CA TYR A 215 10.35 12.81 1.97
C TYR A 215 10.94 11.40 2.04
N GLY A 216 11.89 11.08 1.16
CA GLY A 216 12.59 9.79 1.11
C GLY A 216 14.07 9.91 1.45
N ASP A 217 14.83 8.92 1.00
CA ASP A 217 16.28 8.81 1.18
C ASP A 217 17.07 9.21 -0.07
N GLY A 218 16.42 9.81 -1.07
CA GLY A 218 17.03 10.15 -2.36
C GLY A 218 17.11 8.98 -3.35
N ASN A 219 16.80 7.74 -2.95
CA ASN A 219 16.93 6.57 -3.81
C ASN A 219 15.60 6.23 -4.50
N ILE A 220 15.58 6.35 -5.82
CA ILE A 220 14.42 5.94 -6.63
C ILE A 220 14.55 4.44 -6.94
N PRO A 221 13.52 3.61 -6.67
CA PRO A 221 13.53 2.20 -7.03
C PRO A 221 13.82 2.00 -8.51
N LEU A 222 14.68 1.02 -8.85
CA LEU A 222 15.08 0.75 -10.23
C LEU A 222 13.89 0.65 -11.18
N THR A 223 12.81 -0.04 -10.75
CA THR A 223 11.60 -0.25 -11.54
C THR A 223 10.81 1.03 -11.88
N LEU A 224 11.10 2.14 -11.19
CA LEU A 224 10.56 3.47 -11.47
C LEU A 224 11.55 4.37 -12.23
N SER A 225 12.82 3.98 -12.31
CA SER A 225 13.91 4.73 -12.98
C SER A 225 14.21 4.26 -14.42
N LEU A 226 13.54 3.21 -14.92
CA LEU A 226 13.81 2.63 -16.25
C LEU A 226 13.12 3.39 -17.41
N GLY A 227 12.55 4.57 -17.15
CA GLY A 227 11.96 5.44 -18.16
C GLY A 227 10.84 4.77 -18.96
N PHE A 228 11.03 4.60 -20.27
CA PHE A 228 10.03 3.99 -21.17
C PHE A 228 9.60 2.59 -20.72
N LEU A 229 10.52 1.76 -20.22
CA LEU A 229 10.19 0.41 -19.75
C LEU A 229 9.26 0.45 -18.53
N THR A 230 9.42 1.45 -17.66
CA THR A 230 8.51 1.68 -16.54
C THR A 230 7.12 2.02 -17.07
N SER A 231 7.00 2.95 -18.03
CA SER A 231 5.72 3.31 -18.62
C SER A 231 5.04 2.13 -19.33
N LEU A 232 5.81 1.32 -20.06
CA LEU A 232 5.32 0.11 -20.72
C LEU A 232 4.77 -0.90 -19.71
N THR A 233 5.53 -1.23 -18.67
CA THR A 233 5.10 -2.18 -17.63
C THR A 233 3.91 -1.66 -16.81
N CYS A 234 3.84 -0.34 -16.54
CA CYS A 234 2.64 0.29 -15.97
C CYS A 234 1.42 0.19 -16.90
N GLY A 235 1.61 0.30 -18.22
CA GLY A 235 0.55 0.06 -19.20
C GLY A 235 0.09 -1.40 -19.22
N LEU A 236 1.03 -2.36 -19.22
CA LEU A 236 0.74 -3.79 -19.16
C LEU A 236 0.02 -4.20 -17.87
N ALA A 237 0.37 -3.56 -16.75
CA ALA A 237 -0.29 -3.75 -15.45
C ALA A 237 -1.79 -3.41 -15.47
N MET A 238 -2.24 -2.62 -16.43
CA MET A 238 -3.65 -2.24 -16.59
C MET A 238 -4.42 -3.16 -17.53
N LEU A 239 -3.75 -4.12 -18.20
CA LEU A 239 -4.42 -5.11 -19.03
C LEU A 239 -5.50 -5.84 -18.19
N GLY A 240 -6.64 -6.15 -18.79
CA GLY A 240 -7.79 -6.74 -18.09
C GLY A 240 -8.67 -5.75 -17.31
N ARG A 241 -8.24 -4.50 -17.08
CA ARG A 241 -9.03 -3.46 -16.40
C ARG A 241 -9.00 -2.09 -17.09
N ILE A 242 -8.74 -2.05 -18.39
CA ILE A 242 -8.49 -0.83 -19.18
C ILE A 242 -9.63 0.20 -19.06
N THR A 243 -10.89 -0.23 -18.96
CA THR A 243 -12.06 0.66 -18.90
C THR A 243 -12.43 1.10 -17.48
N LYS A 244 -11.84 0.49 -16.46
CA LYS A 244 -12.20 0.72 -15.05
C LYS A 244 -11.38 1.84 -14.46
N GLY A 245 -12.04 2.77 -13.77
CA GLY A 245 -11.40 3.98 -13.27
C GLY A 245 -11.05 4.99 -14.37
N THR A 246 -11.71 4.90 -15.54
CA THR A 246 -11.45 5.78 -16.69
C THR A 246 -12.44 6.92 -16.81
N SER A 247 -13.74 6.64 -16.71
CA SER A 247 -14.81 7.60 -17.08
C SER A 247 -15.73 7.87 -15.90
N TYR A 248 -16.21 9.11 -15.84
CA TYR A 248 -17.06 9.59 -14.77
C TYR A 248 -18.43 8.91 -14.79
N THR A 249 -18.90 8.55 -13.59
CA THR A 249 -20.26 8.14 -13.30
C THR A 249 -20.88 9.16 -12.36
N PRO A 250 -22.08 9.71 -12.66
CA PRO A 250 -22.74 10.70 -11.82
C PRO A 250 -22.78 10.31 -10.35
N SER A 251 -22.25 11.17 -9.48
CA SER A 251 -22.20 10.95 -8.04
C SER A 251 -22.46 12.25 -7.28
N LYS A 252 -22.70 12.11 -5.97
CA LYS A 252 -22.76 13.25 -5.05
C LYS A 252 -21.44 13.34 -4.30
N LEU A 253 -20.80 14.51 -4.37
CA LEU A 253 -19.59 14.76 -3.61
C LEU A 253 -19.87 14.73 -2.10
N PRO A 254 -18.98 14.09 -1.31
CA PRO A 254 -19.08 14.09 0.14
C PRO A 254 -18.66 15.46 0.68
N PRO A 255 -19.17 15.87 1.86
CA PRO A 255 -18.80 17.15 2.48
C PRO A 255 -17.34 17.19 2.94
N LYS A 256 -16.71 16.03 3.15
CA LYS A 256 -15.29 15.87 3.50
C LYS A 256 -14.70 14.71 2.70
N PRO A 257 -13.39 14.75 2.37
CA PRO A 257 -12.72 13.60 1.76
C PRO A 257 -12.88 12.34 2.59
N LEU A 258 -13.06 11.20 1.91
CA LEU A 258 -13.14 9.90 2.57
C LEU A 258 -11.77 9.49 3.12
N LYS A 259 -11.74 8.75 4.24
CA LYS A 259 -10.49 8.12 4.71
C LYS A 259 -10.45 6.69 4.22
N LEU A 260 -9.40 6.35 3.46
CA LEU A 260 -9.22 5.03 2.87
C LEU A 260 -7.92 4.42 3.40
N TRP A 261 -8.02 3.35 4.18
CA TRP A 261 -6.89 2.49 4.50
C TRP A 261 -6.72 1.50 3.37
N ALA A 262 -5.71 1.74 2.54
CA ALA A 262 -5.50 0.93 1.37
C ALA A 262 -4.04 0.90 0.96
N TYR A 263 -3.77 -0.10 0.13
CA TYR A 263 -2.44 -0.44 -0.30
C TYR A 263 -2.42 -0.63 -1.82
N GLU A 264 -1.38 -0.12 -2.48
CA GLU A 264 -1.33 -0.09 -3.95
C GLU A 264 -1.30 -1.51 -4.53
N GLY A 265 -0.50 -2.40 -3.94
CA GLY A 265 -0.37 -3.80 -4.37
C GLY A 265 -1.59 -4.68 -4.10
N SER A 266 -2.59 -4.23 -3.35
CA SER A 266 -3.76 -5.06 -3.03
C SER A 266 -4.77 -5.06 -4.19
N PRO A 267 -5.12 -6.23 -4.78
CA PRO A 267 -6.11 -6.29 -5.85
C PRO A 267 -7.50 -5.89 -5.36
N PHE A 268 -7.79 -6.09 -4.07
CA PHE A 268 -9.05 -5.65 -3.46
C PHE A 268 -9.15 -4.13 -3.38
N CYS A 269 -8.06 -3.49 -2.92
CA CYS A 269 -7.98 -2.04 -2.85
C CYS A 269 -8.05 -1.40 -4.24
N LYS A 270 -7.49 -2.05 -5.27
CA LYS A 270 -7.56 -1.59 -6.65
C LYS A 270 -9.00 -1.43 -7.15
N ILE A 271 -9.87 -2.40 -6.89
CA ILE A 271 -11.30 -2.31 -7.28
C ILE A 271 -11.98 -1.13 -6.58
N VAL A 272 -11.67 -0.90 -5.30
CA VAL A 272 -12.21 0.24 -4.56
C VAL A 272 -11.73 1.56 -5.15
N ARG A 273 -10.43 1.68 -5.46
CA ARG A 273 -9.87 2.89 -6.10
C ARG A 273 -10.52 3.18 -7.44
N GLU A 274 -10.76 2.17 -8.27
CA GLU A 274 -11.46 2.34 -9.55
C GLU A 274 -12.83 2.98 -9.36
N VAL A 275 -13.61 2.49 -8.38
CA VAL A 275 -14.93 3.04 -8.07
C VAL A 275 -14.83 4.46 -7.52
N LEU A 276 -13.88 4.74 -6.61
CA LEU A 276 -13.64 6.08 -6.10
C LEU A 276 -13.27 7.06 -7.22
N VAL A 277 -12.51 6.59 -8.21
CA VAL A 277 -12.15 7.39 -9.39
C VAL A 277 -13.34 7.62 -10.29
N GLU A 278 -14.11 6.59 -10.64
CA GLU A 278 -15.31 6.71 -11.49
C GLU A 278 -16.35 7.65 -10.87
N LEU A 279 -16.51 7.61 -9.55
CA LEU A 279 -17.43 8.47 -8.82
C LEU A 279 -16.83 9.85 -8.49
N GLU A 280 -15.59 10.13 -8.89
CA GLU A 280 -14.91 11.41 -8.62
C GLU A 280 -14.86 11.76 -7.12
N LEU A 281 -14.64 10.76 -6.25
CA LEU A 281 -14.69 10.93 -4.80
C LEU A 281 -13.29 11.22 -4.21
N PRO A 282 -13.05 12.42 -3.66
CA PRO A 282 -11.79 12.73 -2.99
C PRO A 282 -11.57 11.85 -1.78
N HIS A 283 -10.35 11.34 -1.62
CA HIS A 283 -10.02 10.45 -0.52
C HIS A 283 -8.59 10.65 -0.03
N LEU A 284 -8.45 10.68 1.29
CA LEU A 284 -7.16 10.59 1.97
C LEU A 284 -6.79 9.11 2.05
N LEU A 285 -5.77 8.72 1.30
CA LEU A 285 -5.14 7.41 1.42
C LEU A 285 -4.27 7.42 2.67
N VAL A 286 -4.65 6.61 3.65
CA VAL A 286 -3.90 6.42 4.91
C VAL A 286 -3.13 5.11 4.81
N LYS A 287 -1.85 5.19 5.15
CA LYS A 287 -0.89 4.09 5.08
C LYS A 287 -0.57 3.50 6.46
#